data_AF-A0A948M4L0-F1
#
_entry.id   AF-A0A948M4L0-F1
#
_cell.length_a   1.000
_cell.length_b   1.000
_cell.length_c   1.000
_cell.angle_alpha   90.00
_cell.angle_beta   90.00
_cell.angle_gamma   90.00
#
_symmetry.space_group_name_H-M   'P 1'
#
loop_
_entity.id
_entity.type
_entity.pdbx_description
1 polymer ?
#
loop_
_entity_poly.entity_id
_entity_poly.type
_entity_poly.pdbx_seq_one_letter_code
_entity_poly.pdbx_strand_id
1 'polypeptide(L)'
;MKIKNLKFKIPIMLLIFLVFFAGCSKQEEQKANNDPPVIPVKVIKAQRKDLVKTLEYAGNIKAKNEVLVYPKVTGKIVEKLKVEGDKVAKVEVIVYIDRDEVGLKFNKAPVESPLTGVIGKMYVDIGSQVSSQTPVAMVLDMDTVKINLDIPEKYIPKIYVGQEARITVDAYPDRDFSGKITQISPLVNQENRAAPIEITIENPEHLLKSGMFVRTTL
;
A
#
# COMPACT_ATOMS: atom_id res chain seq x y z
N MET A 1 15.38 127.64 15.94
CA MET A 1 16.44 127.63 14.91
C MET A 1 16.01 126.65 13.83
N LYS A 2 15.93 127.17 12.59
CA LYS A 2 15.67 126.56 11.26
C LYS A 2 16.14 125.09 11.08
N ILE A 3 15.61 124.19 10.22
CA ILE A 3 14.56 124.17 9.17
C ILE A 3 14.51 122.74 8.55
N LYS A 4 13.30 122.28 8.16
CA LYS A 4 12.89 121.40 7.01
C LYS A 4 13.57 120.01 6.82
N ASN A 5 12.98 118.97 6.24
CA ASN A 5 11.65 118.55 5.73
C ASN A 5 11.84 117.09 5.20
N LEU A 6 10.75 116.35 4.97
CA LEU A 6 10.32 115.86 3.64
C LEU A 6 9.84 114.38 3.56
N LYS A 7 8.49 114.24 3.50
CA LYS A 7 7.62 113.34 2.67
C LYS A 7 7.72 111.81 2.85
N PHE A 8 6.72 111.11 3.38
CA PHE A 8 5.42 110.72 2.77
C PHE A 8 5.55 109.75 1.57
N LYS A 9 5.27 108.46 1.78
CA LYS A 9 4.36 107.62 0.95
C LYS A 9 4.08 106.25 1.62
N ILE A 10 2.80 105.89 1.54
CA ILE A 10 2.06 104.77 2.13
C ILE A 10 2.19 103.54 1.16
N PRO A 11 1.42 102.45 1.28
CA PRO A 11 1.67 101.13 1.87
C PRO A 11 1.84 100.00 0.83
N ILE A 12 2.98 99.29 0.76
CA ILE A 12 3.09 98.05 -0.06
C ILE A 12 3.79 96.90 0.71
N MET A 13 4.31 97.18 1.91
CA MET A 13 4.98 96.20 2.76
C MET A 13 4.09 95.68 3.90
N LEU A 14 2.77 95.67 3.71
CA LEU A 14 1.83 94.96 4.61
C LEU A 14 1.16 93.77 3.92
N LEU A 15 1.28 93.66 2.59
CA LEU A 15 0.73 92.55 1.79
C LEU A 15 1.75 91.42 1.56
N ILE A 16 3.06 91.70 1.71
CA ILE A 16 4.13 90.69 1.58
C ILE A 16 4.40 89.97 2.91
N PHE A 17 4.02 90.55 4.05
CA PHE A 17 4.18 89.93 5.35
C PHE A 17 3.14 88.84 5.65
N LEU A 18 2.06 88.77 4.86
CA LEU A 18 0.97 87.78 5.01
C LEU A 18 1.20 86.48 4.21
N VAL A 19 2.23 86.45 3.35
CA VAL A 19 2.62 85.23 2.58
C VAL A 19 3.68 84.40 3.32
N PHE A 20 4.32 84.95 4.36
CA PHE A 20 5.37 84.25 5.10
C PHE A 20 4.88 83.32 6.23
N PHE A 21 3.58 83.31 6.56
CA PHE A 21 3.05 82.53 7.69
C PHE A 21 2.29 81.25 7.33
N ALA A 22 2.22 80.84 6.06
CA ALA A 22 1.51 79.62 5.63
C ALA A 22 2.46 78.51 5.11
N GLY A 23 3.64 78.38 5.72
CA GLY A 23 4.65 77.38 5.35
C GLY A 23 4.97 76.38 6.46
N CYS A 24 3.96 75.75 7.07
CA CYS A 24 4.19 74.54 7.87
C CYS A 24 4.33 73.33 6.93
N SER A 25 5.54 73.10 6.40
CA SER A 25 5.90 71.75 5.94
C SER A 25 6.47 70.99 7.14
N LYS A 26 5.67 70.05 7.63
CA LYS A 26 6.09 69.06 8.61
C LYS A 26 7.20 68.22 7.98
N GLN A 27 8.46 68.55 8.26
CA GLN A 27 9.60 67.69 7.97
C GLN A 27 9.46 66.44 8.84
N GLU A 28 9.06 65.33 8.23
CA GLU A 28 9.27 64.01 8.80
C GLU A 28 10.78 63.79 8.93
N GLU A 29 11.27 63.80 10.18
CA GLU A 29 12.56 63.21 10.51
C GLU A 29 12.53 61.74 10.05
N GLN A 30 13.19 61.46 8.92
CA GLN A 30 13.66 60.13 8.62
C GLN A 30 14.72 59.77 9.65
N LYS A 31 14.30 59.18 10.77
CA LYS A 31 15.22 58.38 11.59
C LYS A 31 15.76 57.29 10.67
N ALA A 32 17.04 57.38 10.31
CA ALA A 32 17.78 56.27 9.74
C ALA A 32 17.67 55.12 10.75
N ASN A 33 16.73 54.21 10.49
CA ASN A 33 16.45 53.09 11.35
C ASN A 33 17.61 52.11 11.14
N ASN A 34 18.65 52.23 11.96
CA ASN A 34 19.80 51.33 12.02
C ASN A 34 19.42 49.96 12.62
N ASP A 35 18.16 49.54 12.48
CA ASP A 35 17.76 48.20 12.84
C ASP A 35 18.24 47.27 11.73
N PRO A 36 19.06 46.25 12.03
CA PRO A 36 19.49 45.29 11.03
C PRO A 36 18.25 44.67 10.37
N PRO A 37 18.29 44.38 9.05
CA PRO A 37 17.13 43.86 8.34
C PRO A 37 16.66 42.57 9.03
N VAL A 38 15.47 42.63 9.63
CA VAL A 38 14.87 41.47 10.29
C VAL A 38 14.47 40.47 9.22
N ILE A 39 15.27 39.43 9.06
CA ILE A 39 14.92 38.30 8.18
C ILE A 39 13.86 37.48 8.95
N PRO A 40 12.59 37.47 8.52
CA PRO A 40 11.55 36.76 9.25
C PRO A 40 11.80 35.25 9.13
N VAL A 41 12.00 34.59 10.26
CA VAL A 41 12.15 33.14 10.33
C VAL A 41 10.86 32.51 10.86
N LYS A 42 10.40 31.46 10.17
CA LYS A 42 9.28 30.64 10.64
C LYS A 42 9.79 29.68 11.72
N VAL A 43 9.53 29.99 12.98
CA VAL A 43 9.90 29.12 14.11
C VAL A 43 8.82 28.09 14.41
N ILE A 44 9.25 26.88 14.80
CA ILE A 44 8.39 25.85 15.39
C ILE A 44 8.92 25.50 16.79
N LYS A 45 8.02 25.30 17.76
CA LYS A 45 8.43 24.85 19.10
C LYS A 45 8.86 23.39 19.03
N ALA A 46 10.08 23.09 19.46
CA ALA A 46 10.57 21.73 19.54
C ALA A 46 9.69 20.91 20.50
N GLN A 47 9.25 19.74 20.06
CA GLN A 47 8.52 18.77 20.87
C GLN A 47 9.24 17.43 20.77
N ARG A 48 9.43 16.75 21.91
CA ARG A 48 9.88 15.35 21.90
C ARG A 48 8.70 14.48 21.43
N LYS A 49 8.94 13.70 20.39
CA LYS A 49 8.01 12.67 19.90
C LYS A 49 8.81 11.41 19.63
N ASP A 50 8.18 10.27 19.84
CA ASP A 50 8.76 8.99 19.48
C ASP A 50 8.79 8.86 17.96
N LEU A 51 9.97 8.52 17.43
CA LEU A 51 10.20 8.35 16.00
C LEU A 51 9.99 6.87 15.66
N VAL A 52 8.82 6.56 15.09
CA VAL A 52 8.52 5.22 14.59
C VAL A 52 9.27 5.01 13.27
N LYS A 53 10.27 4.13 13.27
CA LYS A 53 10.96 3.70 12.05
C LYS A 53 10.19 2.54 11.46
N THR A 54 9.55 2.80 10.33
CA THR A 54 8.74 1.82 9.63
C THR A 54 9.53 1.19 8.49
N LEU A 55 9.33 -0.10 8.28
CA LEU A 55 9.93 -0.85 7.19
C LEU A 55 8.88 -1.11 6.11
N GLU A 56 9.10 -0.60 4.91
CA GLU A 56 8.24 -0.86 3.76
C GLU A 56 8.86 -1.92 2.85
N TYR A 57 8.12 -2.99 2.61
CA TYR A 57 8.52 -4.09 1.75
C TYR A 57 7.40 -4.45 0.77
N ALA A 58 7.80 -4.82 -0.44
CA ALA A 58 6.89 -5.32 -1.45
C ALA A 58 6.90 -6.85 -1.47
N GLY A 59 5.74 -7.45 -1.73
CA GLY A 59 5.59 -8.90 -1.81
C GLY A 59 4.39 -9.30 -2.65
N ASN A 60 4.12 -10.61 -2.68
CA ASN A 60 2.94 -11.16 -3.33
C ASN A 60 2.11 -11.95 -2.32
N ILE A 61 0.79 -11.89 -2.49
CA ILE A 61 -0.15 -12.72 -1.74
C ILE A 61 -0.16 -14.13 -2.31
N LYS A 62 -0.21 -15.12 -1.43
CA LYS A 62 -0.46 -16.53 -1.72
C LYS A 62 -1.61 -17.05 -0.90
N ALA A 63 -2.32 -18.04 -1.43
CA ALA A 63 -3.28 -18.83 -0.65
C ALA A 63 -2.57 -19.51 0.54
N LYS A 64 -3.28 -19.78 1.64
CA LYS A 64 -2.69 -20.52 2.76
C LYS A 64 -2.27 -21.92 2.37
N ASN A 65 -3.13 -22.60 1.60
CA ASN A 65 -2.88 -23.90 1.01
C ASN A 65 -3.25 -23.85 -0.48
N GLU A 66 -2.39 -24.43 -1.31
CA GLU A 66 -2.60 -24.55 -2.75
C GLU A 66 -2.17 -25.94 -3.16
N VAL A 67 -3.11 -26.72 -3.74
CA VAL A 67 -2.86 -28.12 -4.08
C VAL A 67 -3.33 -28.40 -5.50
N LEU A 68 -2.43 -28.99 -6.28
CA LEU A 68 -2.74 -29.57 -7.57
C LEU A 68 -3.43 -30.93 -7.35
N VAL A 69 -4.61 -31.08 -7.93
CA VAL A 69 -5.41 -32.29 -7.88
C VAL A 69 -5.04 -33.16 -9.06
N TYR A 70 -4.58 -34.37 -8.76
CA TYR A 70 -4.24 -35.39 -9.75
C TYR A 70 -5.28 -36.51 -9.73
N PRO A 71 -5.63 -37.09 -10.88
CA PRO A 71 -6.52 -38.23 -10.92
C PRO A 71 -5.77 -39.49 -10.46
N LYS A 72 -6.51 -40.46 -9.91
CA LYS A 72 -5.93 -41.74 -9.47
C LYS A 72 -5.85 -42.77 -10.60
N VAL A 73 -6.52 -42.52 -11.72
CA VAL A 73 -6.66 -43.42 -12.86
C VAL A 73 -6.45 -42.66 -14.17
N THR A 74 -6.02 -43.39 -15.20
CA THR A 74 -5.90 -42.87 -16.57
C THR A 74 -7.21 -43.03 -17.31
N GLY A 75 -7.56 -42.05 -18.13
CA GLY A 75 -8.77 -42.10 -18.95
C GLY A 75 -9.16 -40.76 -19.53
N LYS A 76 -10.40 -40.67 -20.01
CA LYS A 76 -10.95 -39.47 -20.63
C LYS A 76 -11.90 -38.74 -19.69
N ILE A 77 -11.80 -37.41 -19.60
CA ILE A 77 -12.78 -36.59 -18.87
C ILE A 77 -14.13 -36.67 -19.58
N VAL A 78 -15.16 -37.14 -18.89
CA VAL A 78 -16.51 -37.25 -19.45
C VAL A 78 -17.47 -36.19 -18.93
N GLU A 79 -17.23 -35.70 -17.71
CA GLU A 79 -18.15 -34.80 -17.05
C GLU A 79 -17.40 -33.87 -16.10
N LYS A 80 -17.78 -32.60 -16.11
CA LYS A 80 -17.22 -31.55 -15.26
C LYS A 80 -18.33 -31.03 -14.35
N LEU A 81 -18.22 -31.31 -13.04
CA LEU A 81 -19.21 -30.90 -12.04
C LEU A 81 -18.92 -29.50 -11.49
N LYS A 82 -17.67 -29.09 -11.54
CA LYS A 82 -17.20 -27.80 -11.02
C LYS A 82 -16.33 -27.09 -12.04
N VAL A 83 -16.40 -25.76 -12.01
CA VAL A 83 -15.61 -24.87 -12.88
C VAL A 83 -14.71 -23.97 -12.05
N GLU A 84 -13.84 -23.23 -12.73
CA GLU A 84 -12.99 -22.22 -12.09
C GLU A 84 -13.84 -21.18 -11.35
N GLY A 85 -13.46 -20.86 -10.12
CA GLY A 85 -14.20 -19.97 -9.23
C GLY A 85 -15.22 -20.66 -8.33
N ASP A 86 -15.57 -21.93 -8.58
CA ASP A 86 -16.50 -22.65 -7.71
C ASP A 86 -15.87 -23.02 -6.37
N LYS A 87 -16.70 -22.97 -5.32
CA LYS A 87 -16.36 -23.53 -4.01
C LYS A 87 -16.45 -25.06 -4.05
N VAL A 88 -15.49 -25.71 -3.41
CA VAL A 88 -15.38 -27.16 -3.30
C VAL A 88 -15.01 -27.57 -1.87
N ALA A 89 -15.69 -28.56 -1.33
CA ALA A 89 -15.36 -29.17 -0.05
C ALA A 89 -14.34 -30.30 -0.21
N LYS A 90 -13.65 -30.64 0.89
CA LYS A 90 -12.79 -31.83 0.93
C LYS A 90 -13.60 -33.08 0.57
N VAL A 91 -13.06 -33.93 -0.32
CA VAL A 91 -13.70 -35.15 -0.88
C VAL A 91 -14.85 -34.84 -1.85
N GLU A 92 -15.18 -33.59 -2.13
CA GLU A 92 -16.19 -33.26 -3.14
C GLU A 92 -15.65 -33.52 -4.56
N VAL A 93 -16.48 -34.13 -5.41
CA VAL A 93 -16.12 -34.50 -6.77
C VAL A 93 -16.08 -33.26 -7.67
N ILE A 94 -14.97 -33.10 -8.39
CA ILE A 94 -14.74 -32.00 -9.33
C ILE A 94 -15.09 -32.43 -10.76
N VAL A 95 -14.61 -33.61 -11.18
CA VAL A 95 -14.84 -34.19 -12.51
C VAL A 95 -14.98 -35.70 -12.43
N TYR A 96 -15.57 -36.29 -13.47
CA TYR A 96 -15.55 -37.73 -13.69
C TYR A 96 -14.68 -38.13 -14.88
N ILE A 97 -13.93 -39.20 -14.68
CA ILE A 97 -13.10 -39.85 -15.70
C ILE A 97 -13.76 -41.16 -16.13
N ASP A 98 -13.86 -41.38 -17.43
CA ASP A 98 -14.10 -42.72 -17.99
C ASP A 98 -12.76 -43.43 -18.15
N ARG A 99 -12.64 -44.60 -17.51
CA ARG A 99 -11.37 -45.31 -17.38
C ARG A 99 -11.09 -46.09 -18.65
N ASP A 100 -9.87 -45.97 -19.18
CA ASP A 100 -9.42 -46.77 -20.32
C ASP A 100 -8.96 -48.18 -19.88
N GLU A 101 -9.71 -48.82 -18.99
CA GLU A 101 -9.42 -50.16 -18.47
C GLU A 101 -10.32 -51.22 -19.12
N VAL A 102 -9.67 -52.21 -19.75
CA VAL A 102 -10.36 -53.32 -20.42
C VAL A 102 -11.08 -54.17 -19.37
N GLY A 103 -12.41 -54.09 -19.34
CA GLY A 103 -13.29 -54.86 -18.44
C GLY A 103 -14.09 -54.05 -17.43
N LEU A 104 -13.83 -52.74 -17.28
CA LEU A 104 -14.53 -51.84 -16.34
C LEU A 104 -15.43 -50.79 -17.01
N LYS A 105 -16.13 -51.18 -18.08
CA LYS A 105 -16.87 -50.27 -19.00
C LYS A 105 -18.01 -49.41 -18.39
N PHE A 106 -18.25 -49.45 -17.08
CA PHE A 106 -19.45 -48.83 -16.49
C PHE A 106 -19.25 -47.98 -15.24
N ASN A 107 -18.02 -47.84 -14.71
CA ASN A 107 -17.78 -47.06 -13.49
C ASN A 107 -16.91 -45.84 -13.75
N LYS A 108 -17.56 -44.67 -13.87
CA LYS A 108 -16.89 -43.37 -13.85
C LYS A 108 -16.03 -43.25 -12.58
N ALA A 109 -14.80 -42.78 -12.73
CA ALA A 109 -13.91 -42.50 -11.61
C ALA A 109 -14.07 -41.04 -11.17
N PRO A 110 -14.47 -40.77 -9.91
CA PRO A 110 -14.48 -39.41 -9.41
C PRO A 110 -13.05 -38.90 -9.18
N VAL A 111 -12.81 -37.65 -9.52
CA VAL A 111 -11.65 -36.88 -9.06
C VAL A 111 -12.13 -35.91 -8.00
N GLU A 112 -11.64 -36.09 -6.79
CA GLU A 112 -12.11 -35.38 -5.59
C GLU A 112 -11.10 -34.31 -5.15
N SER A 113 -11.60 -33.26 -4.51
CA SER A 113 -10.74 -32.24 -3.91
C SER A 113 -10.02 -32.76 -2.64
N PRO A 114 -8.69 -32.55 -2.49
CA PRO A 114 -7.96 -32.92 -1.28
C PRO A 114 -8.21 -31.99 -0.09
N LEU A 115 -8.76 -30.79 -0.32
CA LEU A 115 -9.04 -29.78 0.70
C LEU A 115 -10.32 -28.98 0.40
N THR A 116 -10.84 -28.27 1.40
CA THR A 116 -11.95 -27.33 1.23
C THR A 116 -11.40 -25.99 0.77
N GLY A 117 -11.94 -25.43 -0.31
CA GLY A 117 -11.46 -24.18 -0.89
C GLY A 117 -12.21 -23.78 -2.17
N VAL A 118 -11.50 -23.07 -3.05
CA VAL A 118 -12.00 -22.59 -4.34
C VAL A 118 -11.17 -23.21 -5.45
N ILE A 119 -11.80 -23.58 -6.57
CA ILE A 119 -11.07 -24.01 -7.76
C ILE A 119 -10.42 -22.78 -8.40
N GLY A 120 -9.10 -22.67 -8.25
CA GLY A 120 -8.32 -21.57 -8.80
C GLY A 120 -8.12 -21.70 -10.31
N LYS A 121 -7.90 -22.94 -10.78
CA LYS A 121 -7.68 -23.22 -12.20
C LYS A 121 -8.07 -24.65 -12.56
N MET A 122 -8.64 -24.84 -13.74
CA MET A 122 -8.87 -26.13 -14.37
C MET A 122 -7.84 -26.33 -15.48
N TYR A 123 -7.15 -27.47 -15.46
CA TYR A 123 -6.12 -27.79 -16.47
C TYR A 123 -6.66 -28.69 -17.59
N VAL A 124 -7.89 -29.15 -17.47
CA VAL A 124 -8.50 -30.15 -18.34
C VAL A 124 -9.92 -29.76 -18.72
N ASP A 125 -10.35 -30.24 -19.88
CA ASP A 125 -11.68 -30.04 -20.41
C ASP A 125 -12.37 -31.37 -20.69
N ILE A 126 -13.68 -31.30 -20.93
CA ILE A 126 -14.43 -32.48 -21.32
C ILE A 126 -13.83 -33.02 -22.62
N GLY A 127 -13.49 -34.31 -22.59
CA GLY A 127 -12.83 -35.00 -23.69
C GLY A 127 -11.31 -35.03 -23.62
N SER A 128 -10.67 -34.32 -22.68
CA SER A 128 -9.23 -34.42 -22.46
C SER A 128 -8.84 -35.82 -21.96
N GLN A 129 -7.72 -36.33 -22.46
CA GLN A 129 -7.06 -37.51 -21.92
C GLN A 129 -6.22 -37.11 -20.71
N VAL A 130 -6.38 -37.81 -19.59
CA VAL A 130 -5.64 -37.55 -18.34
C VAL A 130 -5.02 -38.83 -17.81
N SER A 131 -3.93 -38.67 -17.05
CA SER A 131 -3.25 -39.73 -16.34
C SER A 131 -2.91 -39.27 -14.92
N SER A 132 -2.41 -40.15 -14.06
CA SER A 132 -2.05 -39.79 -12.68
C SER A 132 -0.92 -38.75 -12.56
N GLN A 133 -0.29 -38.37 -13.67
CA GLN A 133 0.72 -37.29 -13.74
C GLN A 133 0.16 -35.97 -14.27
N THR A 134 -1.06 -35.99 -14.83
CA THR A 134 -1.70 -34.81 -15.40
C THR A 134 -2.53 -34.11 -14.32
N PRO A 135 -2.24 -32.84 -13.96
CA PRO A 135 -3.10 -32.11 -13.03
C PRO A 135 -4.47 -31.87 -13.68
N VAL A 136 -5.53 -32.07 -12.91
CA VAL A 136 -6.92 -31.84 -13.33
C VAL A 136 -7.38 -30.43 -12.93
N ALA A 137 -7.12 -30.06 -11.69
CA ALA A 137 -7.52 -28.79 -11.11
C ALA A 137 -6.49 -28.30 -10.09
N MET A 138 -6.50 -27.01 -9.80
CA MET A 138 -5.81 -26.40 -8.67
C MET A 138 -6.85 -25.91 -7.68
N VAL A 139 -6.77 -26.36 -6.43
CA VAL A 139 -7.67 -25.94 -5.36
C VAL A 139 -6.91 -25.09 -4.36
N LEU A 140 -7.48 -23.94 -4.02
CA LEU A 140 -6.90 -22.91 -3.17
C LEU A 140 -7.74 -22.71 -1.91
N ASP A 141 -7.09 -22.74 -0.74
CA ASP A 141 -7.66 -22.28 0.53
C ASP A 141 -7.46 -20.76 0.63
N MET A 142 -8.54 -20.01 0.39
CA MET A 142 -8.55 -18.55 0.27
C MET A 142 -9.14 -17.84 1.49
N ASP A 143 -9.60 -18.57 2.51
CA ASP A 143 -10.16 -17.99 3.74
C ASP A 143 -9.10 -17.21 4.52
N THR A 144 -7.86 -17.67 4.42
CA THR A 144 -6.66 -17.01 4.94
C THR A 144 -5.61 -16.97 3.86
N VAL A 145 -4.91 -15.84 3.76
CA VAL A 145 -3.85 -15.64 2.79
C VAL A 145 -2.55 -15.30 3.49
N LYS A 146 -1.44 -15.56 2.80
CA LYS A 146 -0.09 -15.34 3.31
C LYS A 146 0.68 -14.42 2.39
N ILE A 147 1.57 -13.61 2.96
CA ILE A 147 2.56 -12.83 2.22
C ILE A 147 3.93 -13.32 2.66
N ASN A 148 4.79 -13.61 1.68
CA ASN A 148 6.18 -13.93 1.91
C ASN A 148 7.04 -12.70 1.61
N LEU A 149 7.80 -12.24 2.60
CA LEU A 149 8.71 -11.10 2.46
C LEU A 149 10.13 -11.51 2.85
N ASP A 150 11.11 -10.98 2.12
CA ASP A 150 12.52 -11.17 2.44
C ASP A 150 13.04 -9.97 3.23
N ILE A 151 13.32 -10.17 4.52
CA ILE A 151 13.80 -9.11 5.40
C ILE A 151 15.33 -9.23 5.57
N PRO A 152 16.11 -8.19 5.22
CA PRO A 152 17.55 -8.16 5.44
C PRO A 152 17.93 -8.47 6.89
N GLU A 153 19.00 -9.25 7.06
CA GLU A 153 19.50 -9.73 8.37
C GLU A 153 19.61 -8.62 9.43
N LYS A 154 20.05 -7.42 9.04
CA LYS A 154 20.20 -6.24 9.92
C LYS A 154 18.91 -5.78 10.60
N TYR A 155 17.74 -6.14 10.07
CA TYR A 155 16.44 -5.75 10.61
C TYR A 155 15.75 -6.87 11.39
N ILE A 156 16.24 -8.11 11.29
CA ILE A 156 15.70 -9.27 12.01
C ILE A 156 15.59 -9.04 13.52
N PRO A 157 16.55 -8.41 14.23
CA PRO A 157 16.42 -8.16 15.66
C PRO A 157 15.28 -7.22 16.06
N LYS A 158 14.66 -6.52 15.10
CA LYS A 158 13.57 -5.56 15.34
C LYS A 158 12.19 -6.13 15.04
N ILE A 159 12.13 -7.30 14.45
CA ILE A 159 10.87 -7.97 14.10
C ILE A 159 10.66 -9.19 14.99
N TYR A 160 9.40 -9.49 15.30
CA TYR A 160 9.04 -10.63 16.13
C TYR A 160 7.72 -11.26 15.67
N VAL A 161 7.57 -12.56 15.95
CA VAL A 161 6.32 -13.28 15.66
C VAL A 161 5.17 -12.67 16.49
N GLY A 162 4.03 -12.44 15.84
CA GLY A 162 2.86 -11.78 16.40
C GLY A 162 2.80 -10.28 16.14
N GLN A 163 3.87 -9.66 15.63
CA GLN A 163 3.87 -8.25 15.25
C GLN A 163 2.83 -7.96 14.17
N GLU A 164 2.12 -6.85 14.33
CA GLU A 164 1.13 -6.38 13.34
C GLU A 164 1.83 -5.77 12.13
N ALA A 165 1.29 -6.11 10.96
CA ALA A 165 1.71 -5.58 9.68
C ALA A 165 0.52 -4.86 9.04
N ARG A 166 0.74 -3.65 8.52
CA ARG A 166 -0.24 -2.97 7.68
C ARG A 166 0.03 -3.33 6.23
N ILE A 167 -1.01 -3.76 5.51
CA ILE A 167 -0.92 -4.20 4.13
C ILE A 167 -1.82 -3.32 3.28
N THR A 168 -1.22 -2.78 2.23
CA THR A 168 -1.92 -2.05 1.18
C THR A 168 -1.79 -2.81 -0.13
N VAL A 169 -2.88 -2.83 -0.88
CA VAL A 169 -3.03 -3.54 -2.15
C VAL A 169 -3.41 -2.52 -3.21
N ASP A 170 -2.70 -2.56 -4.35
CA ASP A 170 -2.97 -1.61 -5.43
C ASP A 170 -4.39 -1.79 -6.03
N ALA A 171 -4.94 -3.00 -5.93
CA ALA A 171 -6.30 -3.31 -6.37
C ALA A 171 -7.39 -2.65 -5.50
N TYR A 172 -7.08 -2.32 -4.24
CA TYR A 172 -8.03 -1.71 -3.29
C TYR A 172 -7.33 -0.60 -2.49
N PRO A 173 -7.02 0.56 -3.11
CA PRO A 173 -6.22 1.61 -2.48
C PRO A 173 -6.92 2.27 -1.27
N ASP A 174 -8.25 2.24 -1.22
CA ASP A 174 -9.04 2.82 -0.14
C ASP A 174 -9.30 1.85 1.02
N ARG A 175 -8.76 0.62 0.97
CA ARG A 175 -8.94 -0.40 2.01
C ARG A 175 -7.59 -0.81 2.58
N ASP A 176 -7.43 -0.57 3.88
CA ASP A 176 -6.31 -1.11 4.65
C ASP A 176 -6.61 -2.56 5.06
N PHE A 177 -5.63 -3.43 4.86
CA PHE A 177 -5.64 -4.79 5.39
C PHE A 177 -4.64 -4.88 6.53
N SER A 178 -4.95 -5.70 7.53
CA SER A 178 -4.05 -5.97 8.65
C SER A 178 -3.71 -7.45 8.69
N GLY A 179 -2.45 -7.75 9.00
CA GLY A 179 -1.93 -9.10 9.11
C GLY A 179 -0.98 -9.21 10.28
N LYS A 180 -0.57 -10.44 10.59
CA LYS A 180 0.39 -10.72 11.65
C LYS A 180 1.54 -11.54 11.13
N ILE A 181 2.77 -11.23 11.56
CA ILE A 181 3.93 -12.08 11.31
C ILE A 181 3.70 -13.40 12.04
N THR A 182 3.52 -14.49 11.31
CA THR A 182 3.29 -15.82 11.89
C THR A 182 4.54 -16.67 11.93
N GLN A 183 5.48 -16.42 11.01
CA GLN A 183 6.73 -17.16 10.94
C GLN A 183 7.88 -16.26 10.51
N ILE A 184 9.04 -16.46 11.15
CA ILE A 184 10.32 -15.89 10.72
C ILE A 184 11.22 -17.09 10.47
N SER A 185 11.72 -17.24 9.24
CA SER A 185 12.62 -18.34 8.89
C SER A 185 13.89 -18.27 9.75
N PRO A 186 14.32 -19.37 10.38
CA PRO A 186 15.62 -19.42 11.05
C PRO A 186 16.79 -19.45 10.06
N LEU A 187 16.50 -19.68 8.76
CA LEU A 187 17.48 -19.70 7.68
C LEU A 187 17.49 -18.37 6.94
N VAL A 188 18.67 -17.77 6.86
CA VAL A 188 18.96 -16.60 6.02
C VAL A 188 19.41 -17.09 4.65
N ASN A 189 18.83 -16.57 3.58
CA ASN A 189 19.31 -16.83 2.24
C ASN A 189 20.69 -16.16 2.05
N GLN A 190 21.69 -16.97 1.72
CA GLN A 190 23.09 -16.52 1.61
C GLN A 190 23.32 -15.59 0.42
N GLU A 191 22.50 -15.69 -0.64
CA GLU A 191 22.62 -14.89 -1.85
C GLU A 191 22.22 -13.44 -1.62
N ASN A 192 21.07 -13.21 -0.96
CA ASN A 192 20.51 -11.87 -0.75
C ASN A 192 20.62 -11.37 0.70
N ARG A 193 21.16 -12.19 1.62
CA ARG A 193 21.33 -11.89 3.05
C ARG A 193 20.02 -11.46 3.73
N ALA A 194 18.91 -12.07 3.33
CA ALA A 194 17.59 -11.84 3.89
C ALA A 194 17.00 -13.12 4.49
N ALA A 195 16.22 -12.97 5.56
CA ALA A 195 15.42 -14.04 6.13
C ALA A 195 13.99 -13.93 5.59
N PRO A 196 13.44 -15.00 5.01
CA PRO A 196 12.02 -15.06 4.65
C PRO A 196 11.14 -14.98 5.90
N ILE A 197 10.11 -14.14 5.85
CA ILE A 197 9.05 -14.08 6.85
C ILE A 197 7.69 -14.35 6.20
N GLU A 198 6.77 -14.95 6.95
CA GLU A 198 5.38 -15.15 6.55
C GLU A 198 4.48 -14.24 7.38
N ILE A 199 3.60 -13.52 6.69
CA ILE A 199 2.55 -12.69 7.30
C ILE A 199 1.21 -13.30 6.91
N THR A 200 0.37 -13.61 7.89
CA THR A 200 -0.97 -14.15 7.66
C THR A 200 -2.02 -13.06 7.76
N ILE A 201 -2.98 -13.08 6.84
CA ILE A 201 -4.10 -12.15 6.74
C ILE A 201 -5.39 -12.96 6.64
N GLU A 202 -6.37 -12.59 7.47
CA GLU A 202 -7.73 -13.12 7.38
C GLU A 202 -8.43 -12.53 6.15
N ASN A 203 -9.05 -13.37 5.34
CA ASN A 203 -9.68 -12.99 4.07
C ASN A 203 -11.11 -13.54 3.95
N PRO A 204 -12.02 -13.26 4.90
CA PRO A 204 -13.36 -13.84 4.91
C PRO A 204 -14.22 -13.46 3.69
N GLU A 205 -13.94 -12.30 3.07
CA GLU A 205 -14.65 -11.81 1.89
C GLU A 205 -14.01 -12.29 0.56
N HIS A 206 -12.92 -13.07 0.61
CA HIS A 206 -12.16 -13.55 -0.56
C HIS A 206 -11.74 -12.44 -1.54
N LEU A 207 -11.58 -11.20 -1.06
CA LEU A 207 -11.17 -10.06 -1.89
C LEU A 207 -9.69 -10.14 -2.27
N LEU A 208 -8.85 -10.59 -1.34
CA LEU A 208 -7.44 -10.82 -1.60
C LEU A 208 -7.29 -12.09 -2.42
N LYS A 209 -6.69 -12.00 -3.60
CA LYS A 209 -6.45 -13.14 -4.49
C LYS A 209 -4.97 -13.53 -4.50
N SER A 210 -4.71 -14.82 -4.67
CA SER A 210 -3.35 -15.32 -4.89
C SER A 210 -2.75 -14.66 -6.13
N GLY A 211 -1.49 -14.22 -6.04
CA GLY A 211 -0.79 -13.49 -7.10
C GLY A 211 -0.97 -11.97 -7.07
N MET A 212 -1.78 -11.41 -6.17
CA MET A 212 -1.85 -9.96 -5.99
C MET A 212 -0.53 -9.41 -5.43
N PHE A 213 -0.12 -8.25 -5.95
CA PHE A 213 1.02 -7.50 -5.45
C PHE A 213 0.61 -6.64 -4.25
N VAL A 214 1.48 -6.58 -3.25
CA VAL A 214 1.21 -5.88 -1.99
C VAL A 214 2.39 -5.09 -1.50
N ARG A 215 2.09 -3.99 -0.81
CA ARG A 215 3.05 -3.26 0.00
C ARG A 215 2.72 -3.49 1.47
N THR A 216 3.74 -3.89 2.22
CA THR A 216 3.64 -4.19 3.63
C THR A 216 4.52 -3.26 4.42
N THR A 217 3.96 -2.79 5.53
CA THR A 217 4.51 -1.76 6.39
C THR A 217 4.60 -2.35 7.80
N LEU A 218 5.83 -2.55 8.28
CA LEU A 218 6.19 -3.18 9.57
C LEU A 218 6.78 -2.19 10.58
#